data_AF-A0A1F5QAC9-F1
#
_entry.id   AF-A0A1F5QAC9-F1
#
_cell.length_a   1.000
_cell.length_b   1.000
_cell.length_c   1.000
_cell.angle_alpha   90.00
_cell.angle_beta   90.00
_cell.angle_gamma   90.00
#
_symmetry.space_group_name_H-M   'P 1'
#
loop_
_entity.id
_entity.type
_entity.pdbx_description
1 polymer ?
#
loop_
_entity_poly.entity_id
_entity_poly.type
_entity_poly.pdbx_seq_one_letter_code
_entity_poly.pdbx_strand_id
1 'polypeptide(L)' 'MENNPPKQKSPIDRRELVSLAFELGFIIALPIVAFGFAGKWLDSAMDTEPLFTLLGILLAITSTSIWMYRKFKSYF' A
#
# COMPACT_ATOMS: atom_id res chain seq x y z
N MET A 1 24.95 -18.16 -35.81
CA MET A 1 24.62 -17.74 -34.43
C MET A 1 23.81 -16.45 -34.56
N GLU A 2 22.49 -16.57 -34.52
CA GLU A 2 21.57 -15.44 -34.66
C GLU A 2 21.72 -14.54 -33.42
N ASN A 3 22.47 -13.45 -33.54
CA ASN A 3 22.58 -12.45 -32.48
C ASN A 3 21.30 -11.61 -32.48
N ASN A 4 20.27 -12.08 -31.78
CA ASN A 4 19.09 -11.27 -31.51
C ASN A 4 19.49 -10.08 -30.63
N PRO A 5 19.28 -8.82 -31.08
CA PRO A 5 19.61 -7.67 -30.27
C PRO A 5 18.75 -7.65 -28.99
N PRO A 6 19.28 -7.11 -27.88
CA PRO A 6 18.54 -7.03 -26.62
C PRO A 6 17.27 -6.20 -26.83
N LYS A 7 16.10 -6.76 -26.47
CA LYS A 7 14.79 -6.09 -26.55
C LYS A 7 14.88 -4.73 -25.86
N GLN A 8 14.92 -3.68 -26.67
CA GLN A 8 15.01 -2.30 -26.25
C GLN A 8 13.73 -1.98 -25.45
N LYS A 9 13.86 -1.69 -24.15
CA LYS A 9 12.72 -1.34 -23.30
C LYS A 9 12.00 -0.14 -23.93
N SER A 10 10.74 -0.35 -24.28
CA SER A 10 9.86 0.67 -24.84
C SER A 10 9.90 1.94 -24.00
N PRO A 11 9.80 3.13 -24.61
CA PRO A 11 9.65 4.37 -23.86
C PRO A 11 8.46 4.19 -22.92
N ILE A 12 8.72 4.36 -21.61
CA ILE A 12 7.70 4.20 -20.57
C ILE A 12 6.47 4.99 -21.01
N ASP A 13 5.38 4.27 -21.31
CA ASP A 13 4.16 4.90 -21.78
C ASP A 13 3.58 5.70 -20.60
N ARG A 14 3.15 6.95 -20.85
CA ARG A 14 2.57 7.79 -19.80
C ARG A 14 1.40 7.11 -19.11
N ARG A 15 0.68 6.24 -19.83
CA ARG A 15 -0.39 5.40 -19.29
C ARG A 15 0.11 4.40 -18.26
N GLU A 16 1.27 3.80 -18.51
CA GLU A 16 1.90 2.82 -17.62
C GLU A 16 2.34 3.48 -16.31
N LEU A 17 2.89 4.70 -16.38
CA LEU A 17 3.20 5.51 -15.18
C LEU A 17 1.97 5.85 -14.35
N VAL A 18 0.87 6.24 -15.00
CA VAL A 18 -0.39 6.54 -14.31
C VAL A 18 -0.95 5.29 -13.65
N SER A 19 -0.91 4.14 -14.34
CA SER A 19 -1.33 2.85 -13.78
C SER A 19 -0.52 2.49 -12.54
N LEU A 20 0.81 2.64 -12.61
CA LEU A 20 1.71 2.37 -11.48
C LEU A 20 1.40 3.29 -10.29
N ALA A 21 1.18 4.58 -10.54
CA ALA A 21 0.84 5.54 -9.50
C ALA A 21 -0.50 5.20 -8.83
N PHE A 22 -1.50 4.78 -9.60
CA PHE A 22 -2.78 4.32 -9.07
C PHE A 22 -2.64 3.05 -8.23
N GLU A 23 -1.88 2.07 -8.71
CA GLU A 23 -1.65 0.82 -7.99
C GLU A 23 -0.97 1.07 -6.63
N LEU A 24 0.11 1.87 -6.62
CA LEU A 24 0.78 2.29 -5.39
C LEU A 24 -0.15 3.08 -4.47
N GLY A 25 -0.95 4.00 -5.05
CA GLY A 25 -1.95 4.76 -4.32
C GLY A 25 -2.99 3.87 -3.63
N PHE A 26 -3.52 2.86 -4.34
CA PHE A 26 -4.47 1.90 -3.79
C PHE A 26 -3.87 1.02 -2.68
N ILE A 27 -2.63 0.57 -2.85
CA ILE A 27 -1.92 -0.25 -1.85
C ILE A 27 -1.79 0.50 -0.51
N ILE A 28 -1.61 1.83 -0.55
CA ILE A 28 -1.46 2.66 0.65
C ILE A 28 -2.84 3.14 1.17
N ALA A 29 -3.72 3.59 0.29
CA ALA A 29 -5.01 4.16 0.66
C ALA A 29 -5.94 3.12 1.30
N LEU A 30 -5.95 1.89 0.79
CA LEU A 30 -6.92 0.87 1.21
C LEU A 30 -6.73 0.46 2.69
N PRO A 31 -5.51 0.16 3.19
CA PRO A 31 -5.29 -0.06 4.61
C PRO A 31 -5.59 1.17 5.48
N ILE A 32 -5.14 2.35 5.07
CA ILE A 32 -5.35 3.58 5.85
C ILE A 32 -6.84 3.90 6.01
N VAL A 33 -7.61 3.79 4.92
CA VAL A 33 -9.06 4.02 4.97
C VAL A 33 -9.74 2.93 5.80
N ALA A 34 -9.40 1.65 5.61
CA ALA A 34 -10.02 0.56 6.36
C ALA A 34 -9.78 0.67 7.88
N PHE A 35 -8.52 0.80 8.30
CA PHE A 35 -8.17 0.88 9.72
C PHE A 35 -8.47 2.26 10.32
N GLY A 36 -8.30 3.35 9.55
CA GLY A 36 -8.65 4.69 9.99
C GLY A 36 -10.16 4.86 10.18
N PHE A 37 -10.98 4.28 9.30
CA PHE A 37 -12.43 4.26 9.47
C PHE A 37 -12.86 3.40 10.66
N ALA A 38 -12.26 2.22 10.84
CA ALA A 38 -12.50 1.38 12.01
C ALA A 38 -12.11 2.09 13.31
N GLY A 39 -10.97 2.78 13.32
CA GLY A 39 -10.50 3.58 14.46
C GLY A 39 -11.43 4.76 14.76
N LYS A 40 -11.91 5.46 13.71
CA LYS A 40 -12.86 6.55 13.86
C LYS A 40 -14.21 6.08 14.40
N TRP A 41 -14.72 4.96 13.91
CA TRP A 41 -15.95 4.38 14.42
C TRP A 41 -15.83 4.02 15.91
N LEU A 42 -14.67 3.51 16.32
CA LEU A 42 -14.38 3.16 17.70
C LEU A 42 -14.19 4.39 18.60
N ASP A 43 -13.53 5.43 18.07
CA ASP A 43 -13.39 6.72 18.75
C ASP A 43 -14.76 7.35 19.04
N SER A 44 -15.65 7.39 18.05
CA SER A 44 -17.01 7.95 18.22
C SER A 44 -17.89 7.08 19.12
N ALA A 45 -17.61 5.78 19.26
CA ALA A 45 -18.33 4.91 20.19
C ALA A 45 -17.86 5.07 21.66
N MET A 46 -16.60 5.50 21.87
CA MET A 46 -15.98 5.60 23.20
C MET A 46 -15.66 7.05 23.63
N ASP A 47 -16.08 8.08 22.88
CA ASP A 47 -15.79 9.49 23.14
C ASP A 47 -14.28 9.79 23.31
N THR A 48 -13.45 9.08 22.55
CA THR A 48 -11.97 9.09 22.70
C THR A 48 -11.25 9.78 21.55
N GLU A 49 -11.98 10.59 20.77
CA GLU A 49 -11.48 11.25 19.57
C GLU A 49 -10.20 12.09 19.84
N PRO A 50 -9.07 11.87 19.12
CA PRO A 50 -8.84 10.97 17.97
C PRO A 50 -7.85 9.82 18.25
N LEU A 51 -7.90 9.18 19.42
CA LEU A 51 -6.88 8.20 19.85
C LEU A 51 -6.93 6.89 19.04
N PHE A 52 -8.10 6.27 18.88
CA PHE A 52 -8.25 5.01 18.15
C PHE A 52 -8.10 5.18 16.65
N THR A 53 -8.44 6.35 16.09
CA THR A 53 -8.12 6.69 14.71
C THR A 53 -6.61 6.69 14.50
N LEU A 54 -5.85 7.32 15.42
CA LEU A 54 -4.39 7.38 15.32
C LEU A 54 -3.76 5.99 15.48
N LEU A 55 -4.26 5.19 16.43
CA LEU A 55 -3.86 3.79 16.58
C LEU A 55 -4.22 2.95 15.35
N GLY A 56 -5.38 3.18 14.75
CA GLY A 56 -5.81 2.52 13.53
C GLY A 56 -4.85 2.80 12.37
N ILE A 57 -4.46 4.05 12.17
CA ILE A 57 -3.46 4.41 11.15
C ILE A 57 -2.10 3.77 11.45
N LEU A 58 -1.66 3.78 12.71
CA LEU A 58 -0.41 3.14 13.12
C LEU A 58 -0.44 1.62 12.87
N LEU A 59 -1.57 0.97 13.17
CA LEU A 59 -1.82 -0.44 12.89
C LEU A 59 -1.85 -0.75 11.40
N ALA A 60 -2.40 0.15 10.57
CA ALA A 60 -2.35 0.02 9.12
C ALA A 60 -0.91 -0.05 8.64
N ILE A 61 -0.09 0.93 9.03
CA ILE A 61 1.32 1.04 8.61
C ILE A 61 2.12 -0.19 9.07
N THR A 62 1.98 -0.58 10.34
CA THR A 62 2.70 -1.74 10.90
C THR A 62 2.24 -3.05 10.28
N SER A 63 0.94 -3.25 10.09
CA SER A 63 0.39 -4.45 9.44
C SER A 63 0.87 -4.59 8.00
N THR A 64 0.80 -3.51 7.21
CA THR A 64 1.32 -3.49 5.83
C THR A 64 2.82 -3.76 5.81
N SER A 65 3.59 -3.17 6.74
CA SER A 65 5.04 -3.39 6.83
C SER A 65 5.39 -4.84 7.19
N ILE A 66 4.70 -5.43 8.16
CA ILE A 66 4.90 -6.84 8.57
C ILE A 66 4.49 -7.79 7.44
N TRP A 67 3.36 -7.53 6.78
CA TRP A 67 2.91 -8.33 5.65
C TRP A 67 3.93 -8.31 4.52
N MET A 68 4.42 -7.12 4.18
CA MET A 68 5.48 -6.94 3.19
C MET A 68 6.75 -7.70 3.58
N TYR A 69 7.20 -7.55 4.83
CA TYR A 69 8.39 -8.25 5.35
C TYR A 69 8.23 -9.78 5.28
N ARG A 70 7.08 -10.33 5.69
CA ARG A 70 6.76 -11.76 5.58
C ARG A 70 6.74 -12.22 4.14
N LYS A 71 6.20 -11.42 3.23
CA LYS A 71 6.16 -11.71 1.79
C LYS A 71 7.57 -11.77 1.23
N PHE A 72 8.44 -10.80 1.54
CA PHE A 72 9.84 -10.80 1.13
C PHE A 72 10.61 -12.00 1.67
N LYS A 73 10.43 -12.36 2.94
CA LYS A 73 11.03 -13.55 3.55
C LYS A 73 10.55 -14.87 2.93
N SER A 74 9.39 -14.89 2.26
CA SER A 74 8.96 -16.10 1.55
C SER A 74 9.64 -16.28 0.19
N TYR A 75 10.29 -15.24 -0.33
CA TYR A 75 10.99 -15.27 -1.62
C TYR A 75 12.52 -15.45 -1.48
N PHE A 76 13.09 -15.17 -0.30
CA PHE A 76 14.52 -15.29 0.01
C PHE A 76 14.73 -16.23 1.21
#